data_AF-A0AAV0KFC9-F1
#
_entry.id   AF-A0AAV0KFC9-F1
#
_cell.length_a   1.000
_cell.length_b   1.000
_cell.length_c   1.000
_cell.angle_alpha   90.00
_cell.angle_beta   90.00
_cell.angle_gamma   90.00
#
_symmetry.space_group_name_H-M   'P 1'
#
loop_
_entity.id
_entity.type
_entity.pdbx_description
1 polymer ?
#
loop_
_entity_poly.entity_id
_entity_poly.type
_entity_poly.pdbx_seq_one_letter_code
_entity_poly.pdbx_strand_id
1 'polypeptide(L)'
;MEKGQGCRRFLSAMAICFIALPILVILIPGIHQKASTFDVIGRLYKPHPVGERVQNLHGLSSDLGFDEKSCLSRLQSRRYRKSGTQRKPSAYLLSKLRIYEALHRHCGPYTESYNRTVQLIGSGDLSTFSSTNCKYLVWHPVHGIGNRIVSLASTFLYALLTDRVLLVDLGEDMTGLFCEPFRGSSWVMPREFPLKSLFRRNAFRFAHSVGSALKNGTLKVTEDSPEAPPFLFLNLYKGIYADADYCFYCDESQSFLSRVPWLIMLSDQYFMPSFFLIPSFKQEASKLFPEKEAVFFHLVHYLVHPSNRVWELITRFYDANLASANERIGLQVRLFKAQFRTSTVFTDQILACLLNQNLLPKIDNRSQELSSSAPRNQTTKAVLITSLYPQFYQNLSTMYSNKPTASGEVIRFYQPSHEEKQKFGDSEHNMKALVEIYLLSLCDKLVISSKSTFGYVAQGLGDTRAWILRRPGHGTNDPCVRDLSTDPCFHYPPYRTCNAAGNNNSSYVDVAEHVSYLKHCEDQNRGVKLVDVHEEL
;
A
#
# COMPACT_ATOMS: atom_id res chain seq x y z
N MET A 1 -38.91 52.27 50.00
CA MET A 1 -37.88 51.23 50.20
C MET A 1 -38.27 50.02 49.36
N GLU A 2 -37.28 49.51 48.60
CA GLU A 2 -37.13 48.22 47.88
C GLU A 2 -38.18 47.11 48.11
N LYS A 3 -38.48 46.14 47.23
CA LYS A 3 -38.09 45.56 45.92
C LYS A 3 -39.28 44.59 45.63
N GLY A 4 -39.79 44.29 44.43
CA GLY A 4 -39.22 43.82 43.17
C GLY A 4 -40.16 42.70 42.69
N GLN A 5 -40.78 42.85 41.51
CA GLN A 5 -41.97 42.12 41.07
C GLN A 5 -41.66 41.23 39.85
N GLY A 6 -42.14 39.98 39.87
CA GLY A 6 -41.95 38.99 38.81
C GLY A 6 -43.23 38.63 38.05
N CYS A 7 -43.09 38.64 36.73
CA CYS A 7 -43.68 37.75 35.71
C CYS A 7 -45.19 37.74 35.36
N ARG A 8 -45.41 38.30 34.15
CA ARG A 8 -45.99 37.69 32.91
C ARG A 8 -47.49 37.38 32.84
N ARG A 9 -48.11 38.00 31.83
CA ARG A 9 -49.42 37.67 31.25
C ARG A 9 -49.34 37.63 29.71
N PHE A 10 -50.03 36.62 29.15
CA PHE A 10 -50.96 36.64 27.99
C PHE A 10 -50.37 36.75 26.55
N LEU A 11 -50.57 35.74 25.66
CA LEU A 11 -51.72 35.47 24.74
C LEU A 11 -51.74 36.47 23.55
N SER A 12 -51.92 36.17 22.27
CA SER A 12 -52.45 35.04 21.49
C SER A 12 -52.18 35.25 19.97
N ALA A 13 -52.18 34.14 19.21
CA ALA A 13 -52.74 33.91 17.86
C ALA A 13 -52.60 34.95 16.71
N MET A 14 -52.16 34.46 15.54
CA MET A 14 -52.94 34.45 14.27
C MET A 14 -52.12 33.85 13.11
N ALA A 15 -52.77 33.03 12.30
CA ALA A 15 -52.27 32.43 11.06
C ALA A 15 -52.41 33.38 9.86
N ILE A 16 -51.61 33.19 8.79
CA ILE A 16 -52.02 33.06 7.37
C ILE A 16 -50.81 33.16 6.40
N CYS A 17 -50.69 32.11 5.59
CA CYS A 17 -50.13 31.87 4.26
C CYS A 17 -49.27 32.90 3.46
N PHE A 18 -48.13 32.38 2.98
CA PHE A 18 -47.62 32.31 1.59
C PHE A 18 -47.24 33.56 0.75
N ILE A 19 -46.01 33.46 0.21
CA ILE A 19 -45.42 34.08 -1.00
C ILE A 19 -44.72 35.44 -0.81
N ALA A 20 -43.39 35.39 -0.60
CA ALA A 20 -42.39 36.11 -1.39
C ALA A 20 -40.97 35.71 -0.94
N LEU A 21 -40.22 35.01 -1.81
CA LEU A 21 -38.75 35.13 -1.88
C LEU A 21 -38.45 36.17 -2.98
N PRO A 22 -37.30 36.88 -3.01
CA PRO A 22 -36.02 36.56 -2.36
C PRO A 22 -35.34 37.81 -1.70
N ILE A 23 -34.05 37.69 -1.36
CA ILE A 23 -33.11 38.71 -0.84
C ILE A 23 -32.87 38.61 0.67
N LEU A 24 -32.03 37.65 1.08
CA LEU A 24 -30.86 37.96 1.92
C LEU A 24 -29.88 36.76 1.92
N VAL A 25 -29.11 36.63 0.84
CA VAL A 25 -27.76 36.05 0.92
C VAL A 25 -26.84 37.24 0.91
N ILE A 26 -26.16 37.52 2.02
CA ILE A 26 -24.83 38.16 2.12
C ILE A 26 -24.49 38.25 3.62
N LEU A 27 -23.29 37.77 3.97
CA LEU A 27 -22.58 37.81 5.28
C LEU A 27 -22.70 36.60 6.21
N ILE A 28 -22.15 35.44 5.80
CA ILE A 28 -21.17 34.70 6.61
C ILE A 28 -20.08 34.15 5.68
N PRO A 29 -18.87 34.74 5.64
CA PRO A 29 -17.70 34.09 5.05
C PRO A 29 -17.05 33.19 6.12
N GLY A 30 -17.06 31.88 5.90
CA GLY A 30 -16.26 30.94 6.67
C GLY A 30 -17.06 29.85 7.38
N ILE A 31 -17.23 28.72 6.69
CA ILE A 31 -17.03 27.33 7.12
C ILE A 31 -17.60 26.49 5.96
N HIS A 32 -16.80 26.31 4.89
CA HIS A 32 -17.03 25.17 4.00
C HIS A 32 -16.45 23.95 4.70
N GLN A 33 -17.32 23.19 5.37
CA GLN A 33 -16.98 21.86 5.84
C GLN A 33 -16.63 21.02 4.60
N LYS A 34 -15.36 20.60 4.48
CA LYS A 34 -14.86 19.73 3.41
C LYS A 34 -15.49 18.34 3.56
N ALA A 35 -16.72 18.17 3.09
CA ALA A 35 -17.39 16.88 3.12
C ALA A 35 -16.75 15.97 2.06
N SER A 36 -16.20 14.83 2.48
CA SER A 36 -15.84 13.75 1.57
C SER A 36 -17.11 13.05 1.10
N THR A 37 -17.10 12.47 -0.10
CA THR A 37 -18.19 11.63 -0.61
C THR A 37 -18.51 10.48 0.36
N PHE A 38 -17.51 10.01 1.12
CA PHE A 38 -17.69 9.01 2.16
C PHE A 38 -18.53 9.49 3.36
N ASP A 39 -18.55 10.80 3.67
CA ASP A 39 -19.31 11.36 4.79
C ASP A 39 -20.82 11.44 4.49
N VAL A 40 -21.20 11.51 3.20
CA VAL A 40 -22.59 11.65 2.75
C VAL A 40 -23.28 10.28 2.58
N ILE A 41 -22.54 9.22 2.34
CA ILE A 41 -23.06 7.89 1.95
C ILE A 41 -23.54 7.04 3.16
N GLY A 42 -23.31 7.50 4.40
CA GLY A 42 -23.55 6.72 5.62
C GLY A 42 -24.99 6.41 6.04
N ARG A 43 -26.04 6.72 5.25
CA ARG A 43 -27.44 6.61 5.72
C ARG A 43 -28.42 5.72 4.95
N LEU A 44 -28.09 5.14 3.80
CA LEU A 44 -29.08 4.38 3.02
C LEU A 44 -28.46 3.19 2.26
N TYR A 45 -28.16 2.07 2.93
CA TYR A 45 -27.95 0.81 2.23
C TYR A 45 -28.27 -0.41 3.11
N LYS A 46 -29.04 -1.36 2.55
CA LYS A 46 -29.27 -2.69 3.14
C LYS A 46 -28.42 -3.72 2.38
N PRO A 47 -27.67 -4.60 3.07
CA PRO A 47 -26.85 -5.61 2.41
C PRO A 47 -27.69 -6.65 1.66
N HIS A 48 -27.24 -7.05 0.47
CA HIS A 48 -27.81 -8.18 -0.27
C HIS A 48 -27.35 -9.54 0.31
N PRO A 49 -28.21 -10.58 0.30
CA PRO A 49 -27.91 -11.87 0.90
C PRO A 49 -26.85 -12.66 0.11
N VAL A 50 -26.06 -13.44 0.85
CA VAL A 50 -24.97 -14.30 0.39
C VAL A 50 -25.55 -15.60 -0.19
N GLY A 51 -25.40 -15.80 -1.50
CA GLY A 51 -25.74 -17.05 -2.17
C GLY A 51 -24.74 -17.37 -3.28
N GLU A 52 -23.62 -18.00 -2.92
CA GLU A 52 -22.81 -18.93 -3.74
C GLU A 52 -21.46 -19.17 -3.03
N ARG A 53 -21.01 -20.43 -3.03
CA ARG A 53 -19.75 -20.87 -2.41
C ARG A 53 -18.55 -20.35 -3.23
N VAL A 54 -18.09 -19.14 -2.91
CA VAL A 54 -16.93 -18.52 -3.57
C VAL A 54 -15.67 -19.16 -2.99
N GLN A 55 -14.95 -19.95 -3.80
CA GLN A 55 -13.62 -20.49 -3.42
C GLN A 55 -12.62 -19.34 -3.18
N ASN A 56 -11.58 -19.52 -2.37
CA ASN A 56 -10.49 -18.54 -2.19
C ASN A 56 -9.65 -18.35 -3.46
N LEU A 57 -8.83 -17.28 -3.51
CA LEU A 57 -7.80 -17.02 -4.54
C LEU A 57 -6.83 -18.21 -4.67
N HIS A 58 -7.24 -19.26 -5.38
CA HIS A 58 -6.46 -20.45 -5.70
C HIS A 58 -5.75 -21.09 -4.49
N GLY A 59 -6.39 -21.12 -3.31
CA GLY A 59 -5.84 -21.72 -2.09
C GLY A 59 -4.88 -20.84 -1.28
N LEU A 60 -4.66 -19.58 -1.68
CA LEU A 60 -3.77 -18.65 -1.00
C LEU A 60 -4.24 -18.34 0.44
N SER A 61 -5.54 -18.13 0.64
CA SER A 61 -6.17 -18.16 1.96
C SER A 61 -6.70 -19.57 2.24
N SER A 62 -6.66 -20.03 3.49
CA SER A 62 -7.38 -21.26 3.87
C SER A 62 -8.88 -20.98 3.84
N ASP A 63 -9.62 -21.67 2.96
CA ASP A 63 -11.10 -21.59 2.92
C ASP A 63 -11.74 -22.14 4.20
N LEU A 64 -11.03 -23.04 4.87
CA LEU A 64 -11.51 -23.70 6.08
C LEU A 64 -11.17 -22.85 7.31
N GLY A 65 -12.18 -22.46 8.07
CA GLY A 65 -12.08 -22.04 9.47
C GLY A 65 -11.79 -20.57 9.77
N PHE A 66 -11.92 -19.66 8.81
CA PHE A 66 -12.19 -18.25 9.10
C PHE A 66 -13.71 -18.06 9.18
N ASP A 67 -14.20 -17.27 10.15
CA ASP A 67 -15.60 -16.85 10.13
C ASP A 67 -15.80 -15.86 8.98
N GLU A 68 -16.55 -16.24 7.95
CA GLU A 68 -16.78 -15.41 6.76
C GLU A 68 -17.31 -14.01 7.12
N LYS A 69 -18.12 -13.92 8.17
CA LYS A 69 -18.72 -12.65 8.62
C LYS A 69 -17.68 -11.72 9.26
N SER A 70 -16.60 -12.25 9.83
CA SER A 70 -15.52 -11.46 10.44
C SER A 70 -14.70 -10.64 9.45
N CYS A 71 -14.60 -11.08 8.19
CA CYS A 71 -13.82 -10.41 7.15
C CYS A 71 -14.38 -10.72 5.75
N LEU A 72 -15.37 -9.93 5.35
CA LEU A 72 -16.09 -10.09 4.08
C LEU A 72 -15.17 -9.96 2.86
N SER A 73 -14.18 -9.07 2.92
CA SER A 73 -13.27 -8.78 1.80
C SER A 73 -12.45 -10.00 1.36
N ARG A 74 -12.18 -10.95 2.27
CA ARG A 74 -11.39 -12.15 1.98
C ARG A 74 -12.01 -12.99 0.86
N LEU A 75 -13.33 -13.13 0.87
CA LEU A 75 -14.08 -13.92 -0.11
C LEU A 75 -14.72 -13.04 -1.18
N GLN A 76 -15.35 -11.93 -0.78
CA GLN A 76 -16.14 -11.11 -1.71
C GLN A 76 -15.28 -10.33 -2.70
N SER A 77 -14.02 -10.04 -2.38
CA SER A 77 -13.15 -9.26 -3.27
C SER A 77 -12.99 -9.86 -4.66
N ARG A 78 -13.06 -11.19 -4.80
CA ARG A 78 -12.99 -11.87 -6.10
C ARG A 78 -14.12 -11.45 -7.04
N ARG A 79 -15.32 -11.12 -6.52
CA ARG A 79 -16.48 -10.71 -7.31
C ARG A 79 -16.33 -9.34 -7.97
N TYR A 80 -15.53 -8.47 -7.35
CA TYR A 80 -15.29 -7.11 -7.83
C TYR A 80 -14.10 -7.03 -8.79
N ARG A 81 -13.31 -8.10 -8.88
CA ARG A 81 -12.12 -8.15 -9.74
C ARG A 81 -12.46 -8.74 -11.10
N LYS A 82 -11.65 -8.37 -12.09
CA LYS A 82 -11.77 -8.88 -13.45
C LYS A 82 -11.57 -10.39 -13.49
N SER A 83 -12.43 -11.07 -14.25
CA SER A 83 -12.27 -12.51 -14.50
C SER A 83 -11.00 -12.76 -15.32
N GLY A 84 -10.13 -13.66 -14.86
CA GLY A 84 -8.90 -14.06 -15.57
C GLY A 84 -7.59 -13.39 -15.11
N THR A 85 -7.61 -12.36 -14.27
CA THR A 85 -6.40 -11.67 -13.76
C THR A 85 -5.77 -12.34 -12.53
N GLN A 86 -5.82 -13.66 -12.43
CA GLN A 86 -5.38 -14.37 -11.23
C GLN A 86 -4.13 -15.17 -11.52
N ARG A 87 -2.97 -14.55 -11.28
CA ARG A 87 -1.69 -15.27 -11.16
C ARG A 87 -1.87 -16.42 -10.18
N LYS A 88 -1.45 -17.62 -10.57
CA LYS A 88 -1.63 -18.82 -9.73
C LYS A 88 -0.43 -18.97 -8.80
N PRO A 89 -0.64 -19.03 -7.47
CA PRO A 89 0.47 -19.28 -6.55
C PRO A 89 1.05 -20.68 -6.80
N SER A 90 2.36 -20.82 -6.64
CA SER A 90 3.01 -22.13 -6.72
C SER A 90 2.53 -23.03 -5.58
N ALA A 91 2.47 -24.34 -5.82
CA ALA A 91 2.15 -25.30 -4.76
C ALA A 91 3.15 -25.21 -3.58
N TYR A 92 4.41 -24.89 -3.88
CA TYR A 92 5.45 -24.70 -2.89
C TYR A 92 5.17 -23.48 -2.00
N LEU A 93 4.76 -22.34 -2.57
CA LEU A 93 4.33 -21.17 -1.82
C LEU A 93 3.14 -21.51 -0.90
N LEU A 94 2.12 -22.17 -1.44
CA LEU A 94 0.96 -22.57 -0.65
C LEU A 94 1.38 -23.43 0.56
N SER A 95 2.24 -24.42 0.34
CA SER A 95 2.79 -25.25 1.42
C SER A 95 3.57 -24.44 2.45
N LYS A 96 4.46 -23.55 2.01
CA LYS A 96 5.24 -22.67 2.91
C LYS A 96 4.34 -21.77 3.75
N LEU A 97 3.25 -21.25 3.19
CA LEU A 97 2.26 -20.45 3.92
C LEU A 97 1.55 -21.27 5.01
N ARG A 98 1.18 -22.54 4.74
CA ARG A 98 0.57 -23.41 5.77
C ARG A 98 1.54 -23.73 6.91
N ILE A 99 2.80 -23.99 6.58
CA ILE A 99 3.87 -24.18 7.57
C ILE A 99 4.04 -22.91 8.41
N TYR A 100 4.03 -21.75 7.76
CA TYR A 100 4.12 -20.47 8.44
C TYR A 100 2.95 -20.23 9.41
N GLU A 101 1.71 -20.52 9.00
CA GLU A 101 0.55 -20.41 9.89
C GLU A 101 0.66 -21.31 11.13
N ALA A 102 1.21 -22.52 10.96
CA ALA A 102 1.47 -23.42 12.09
C ALA A 102 2.56 -22.87 13.03
N LEU A 103 3.64 -22.33 12.47
CA LEU A 103 4.69 -21.63 13.22
C LEU A 103 4.11 -20.44 13.99
N HIS A 104 3.29 -19.62 13.33
CA HIS A 104 2.67 -18.43 13.94
C HIS A 104 1.69 -18.82 15.05
N ARG A 105 0.97 -19.94 14.92
CA ARG A 105 0.11 -20.45 16.01
C ARG A 105 0.92 -20.92 17.22
N HIS A 106 2.06 -21.59 16.98
CA HIS A 106 2.90 -22.12 18.06
C HIS A 106 3.68 -21.02 18.79
N CYS A 107 4.23 -20.07 18.04
CA CYS A 107 5.12 -19.02 18.53
C CYS A 107 4.43 -17.63 18.61
N GLY A 108 3.14 -17.52 18.31
CA GLY A 108 2.45 -16.23 18.23
C GLY A 108 2.36 -15.50 19.57
N PRO A 109 1.88 -14.24 19.57
CA PRO A 109 1.69 -13.47 20.80
C PRO A 109 0.99 -14.27 21.91
N TYR A 110 1.45 -14.08 23.14
CA TYR A 110 0.90 -14.70 24.37
C TYR A 110 1.05 -16.21 24.52
N THR A 111 1.65 -16.91 23.55
CA THR A 111 2.03 -18.32 23.72
C THR A 111 3.13 -18.49 24.75
N GLU A 112 3.29 -19.71 25.28
CA GLU A 112 4.38 -20.02 26.20
C GLU A 112 5.76 -19.72 25.57
N SER A 113 5.96 -20.15 24.31
CA SER A 113 7.19 -19.89 23.57
C SER A 113 7.43 -18.39 23.35
N TYR A 114 6.38 -17.60 23.08
CA TYR A 114 6.48 -16.14 23.01
C TYR A 114 6.92 -15.53 24.34
N ASN A 115 6.25 -15.88 25.44
CA ASN A 115 6.55 -15.31 26.76
C ASN A 115 7.99 -15.63 27.20
N ARG A 116 8.47 -16.86 26.95
CA ARG A 116 9.86 -17.25 27.21
C ARG A 116 10.84 -16.43 26.36
N THR A 117 10.61 -16.29 25.06
CA THR A 117 11.51 -15.53 24.19
C THR A 117 11.49 -14.01 24.50
N VAL A 118 10.39 -13.46 25.01
CA VAL A 118 10.33 -12.08 25.50
C VAL A 118 11.21 -11.87 26.73
N GLN A 119 11.29 -12.84 27.65
CA GLN A 119 12.14 -12.76 28.85
C GLN A 119 13.63 -12.59 28.49
N LEU A 120 14.08 -13.17 27.37
CA LEU A 120 15.46 -13.04 26.86
C LEU A 120 15.86 -11.59 26.56
N ILE A 121 14.89 -10.73 26.20
CA ILE A 121 15.16 -9.30 25.94
C ILE A 121 15.66 -8.61 27.22
N GLY A 122 15.11 -9.01 28.37
CA GLY A 122 15.45 -8.41 29.67
C GLY A 122 16.61 -9.08 30.39
N SER A 123 16.74 -10.41 30.29
CA SER A 123 17.80 -11.16 30.98
C SER A 123 19.14 -11.11 30.25
N GLY A 124 19.15 -11.00 28.92
CA GLY A 124 20.36 -11.09 28.10
C GLY A 124 21.00 -12.50 28.05
N ASP A 125 20.45 -13.46 28.80
CA ASP A 125 20.95 -14.83 28.89
C ASP A 125 20.32 -15.70 27.79
N LEU A 126 21.12 -16.06 26.78
CA LEU A 126 20.70 -16.90 25.66
C LEU A 126 20.85 -18.41 25.91
N SER A 127 21.30 -18.84 27.09
CA SER A 127 21.44 -20.27 27.42
C SER A 127 20.14 -21.06 27.25
N THR A 128 18.99 -20.41 27.42
CA THR A 128 17.66 -21.00 27.26
C THR A 128 17.06 -20.81 25.85
N PHE A 129 17.71 -20.07 24.95
CA PHE A 129 17.18 -19.79 23.61
C PHE A 129 17.02 -21.06 22.76
N SER A 130 17.95 -22.02 22.89
CA SER A 130 17.84 -23.32 22.22
C SER A 130 16.59 -24.13 22.62
N SER A 131 15.93 -23.77 23.72
CA SER A 131 14.71 -24.44 24.19
C SER A 131 13.41 -23.86 23.63
N THR A 132 13.42 -22.63 23.10
CA THR A 132 12.19 -21.96 22.62
C THR A 132 11.95 -22.17 21.13
N ASN A 133 12.99 -22.37 20.32
CA ASN A 133 12.94 -22.53 18.85
C ASN A 133 12.20 -21.42 18.07
N CYS A 134 11.74 -20.35 18.73
CA CYS A 134 10.95 -19.29 18.12
C CYS A 134 11.79 -18.03 17.93
N LYS A 135 11.87 -17.58 16.68
CA LYS A 135 12.51 -16.32 16.28
C LYS A 135 11.45 -15.35 15.77
N TYR A 136 11.70 -14.06 15.98
CA TYR A 136 10.72 -13.02 15.73
C TYR A 136 11.27 -11.93 14.83
N LEU A 137 10.35 -11.35 14.07
CA LEU A 137 10.56 -10.18 13.23
C LEU A 137 9.43 -9.20 13.50
N VAL A 138 9.76 -8.09 14.14
CA VAL A 138 8.81 -7.01 14.44
C VAL A 138 8.90 -5.97 13.33
N TRP A 139 7.80 -5.74 12.63
CA TRP A 139 7.68 -4.65 11.67
C TRP A 139 7.11 -3.40 12.35
N HIS A 140 7.76 -2.25 12.13
CA HIS A 140 7.29 -0.95 12.59
C HIS A 140 7.01 -0.01 11.40
N PRO A 141 5.82 0.64 11.35
CA PRO A 141 5.39 1.44 10.22
C PRO A 141 6.22 2.72 10.07
N VAL A 142 6.64 3.00 8.83
CA VAL A 142 7.34 4.24 8.47
C VAL A 142 6.63 4.92 7.31
N HIS A 143 6.51 6.26 7.37
CA HIS A 143 5.89 7.09 6.34
C HIS A 143 4.41 6.72 6.04
N GLY A 144 3.94 6.96 4.80
CA GLY A 144 2.53 6.82 4.42
C GLY A 144 2.10 5.39 4.10
N ILE A 145 0.78 5.17 3.98
CA ILE A 145 0.16 3.84 3.80
C ILE A 145 0.76 3.01 2.65
N GLY A 146 1.08 3.63 1.50
CA GLY A 146 1.70 2.94 0.38
C GLY A 146 3.07 2.35 0.73
N ASN A 147 3.92 3.12 1.41
CA ASN A 147 5.22 2.65 1.90
C ASN A 147 5.05 1.53 2.92
N ARG A 148 4.06 1.67 3.81
CA ARG A 148 3.77 0.68 4.85
C ARG A 148 3.37 -0.67 4.26
N ILE A 149 2.49 -0.68 3.25
CA ILE A 149 2.04 -1.93 2.62
C ILE A 149 3.19 -2.62 1.87
N VAL A 150 3.98 -1.88 1.07
CA VAL A 150 5.09 -2.49 0.33
C VAL A 150 6.21 -2.98 1.24
N SER A 151 6.51 -2.27 2.34
CA SER A 151 7.51 -2.70 3.30
C SER A 151 7.03 -3.86 4.16
N LEU A 152 5.76 -3.85 4.61
CA LEU A 152 5.16 -4.97 5.35
C LEU A 152 5.20 -6.26 4.55
N ALA A 153 4.84 -6.21 3.26
CA ALA A 153 4.93 -7.37 2.38
C ALA A 153 6.39 -7.85 2.27
N SER A 154 7.34 -6.93 2.09
CA SER A 154 8.78 -7.26 1.98
C SER A 154 9.32 -7.90 3.26
N THR A 155 8.91 -7.38 4.42
CA THR A 155 9.25 -7.93 5.73
C THR A 155 8.63 -9.32 5.94
N PHE A 156 7.41 -9.55 5.45
CA PHE A 156 6.80 -10.88 5.50
C PHE A 156 7.55 -11.90 4.65
N LEU A 157 8.00 -11.54 3.44
CA LEU A 157 8.86 -12.43 2.64
C LEU A 157 10.14 -12.79 3.40
N TYR A 158 10.78 -11.80 4.04
CA TYR A 158 11.94 -12.07 4.89
C TYR A 158 11.62 -13.02 6.06
N ALA A 159 10.43 -12.88 6.66
CA ALA A 159 9.95 -13.77 7.72
C ALA A 159 9.81 -15.22 7.22
N LEU A 160 9.27 -15.43 6.00
CA LEU A 160 9.17 -16.75 5.36
C LEU A 160 10.55 -17.35 5.06
N LEU A 161 11.50 -16.55 4.59
CA LEU A 161 12.85 -17.00 4.22
C LEU A 161 13.75 -17.30 5.42
N THR A 162 13.41 -16.78 6.60
CA THR A 162 14.23 -16.92 7.83
C THR A 162 13.55 -17.67 8.97
N ASP A 163 12.36 -18.24 8.67
CA ASP A 163 11.48 -18.95 9.61
C ASP A 163 11.24 -18.15 10.90
N ARG A 164 10.84 -16.88 10.74
CA ARG A 164 10.52 -15.96 11.83
C ARG A 164 9.03 -15.67 11.91
N VAL A 165 8.51 -15.54 13.12
CA VAL A 165 7.16 -15.02 13.36
C VAL A 165 7.14 -13.52 13.08
N LEU A 166 6.23 -13.07 12.23
CA LEU A 166 5.99 -11.65 11.96
C LEU A 166 5.05 -11.10 13.04
N LEU A 167 5.47 -10.02 13.68
CA LEU A 167 4.65 -9.19 14.55
C LEU A 167 4.56 -7.77 13.97
N VAL A 168 3.36 -7.21 13.93
CA VAL A 168 3.07 -5.95 13.24
C VAL A 168 2.66 -4.89 14.25
N ASP A 169 3.43 -3.81 14.34
CA ASP A 169 3.02 -2.62 15.08
C ASP A 169 2.01 -1.81 14.26
N LEU A 170 0.72 -2.02 14.50
CA LEU A 170 -0.33 -1.27 13.79
C LEU A 170 -0.45 0.19 14.24
N GLY A 171 0.12 0.57 15.40
CA GLY A 171 -0.14 1.87 16.00
C GLY A 171 -1.64 2.19 16.14
N GLU A 172 -1.96 3.46 16.33
CA GLU A 172 -3.37 3.91 16.38
C GLU A 172 -3.95 4.13 14.98
N ASP A 173 -3.09 4.43 13.99
CA ASP A 173 -3.51 4.89 12.66
C ASP A 173 -3.66 3.76 11.63
N MET A 174 -3.31 2.51 11.96
CA MET A 174 -3.61 1.33 11.15
C MET A 174 -4.54 0.32 11.85
N THR A 175 -4.83 0.55 13.13
CA THR A 175 -5.75 -0.32 13.89
C THR A 175 -7.12 -0.32 13.22
N GLY A 176 -7.65 -1.52 12.93
CA GLY A 176 -8.95 -1.70 12.30
C GLY A 176 -8.97 -1.51 10.78
N LEU A 177 -7.83 -1.27 10.11
CA LEU A 177 -7.78 -1.20 8.65
C LEU A 177 -7.80 -2.57 7.98
N PHE A 178 -7.13 -3.55 8.59
CA PHE A 178 -6.95 -4.88 8.03
C PHE A 178 -7.55 -5.98 8.91
N CYS A 179 -7.95 -7.08 8.30
CA CYS A 179 -8.28 -8.32 8.99
C CYS A 179 -7.01 -9.05 9.44
N GLU A 180 -7.16 -9.99 10.38
CA GLU A 180 -6.10 -10.94 10.75
C GLU A 180 -5.77 -11.86 9.56
N PRO A 181 -4.51 -11.95 9.11
CA PRO A 181 -4.15 -12.79 7.96
C PRO A 181 -3.91 -14.25 8.34
N PHE A 182 -3.52 -14.54 9.58
CA PHE A 182 -3.10 -15.87 10.01
C PHE A 182 -4.18 -16.57 10.83
N ARG A 183 -4.46 -17.84 10.52
CA ARG A 183 -5.55 -18.56 11.18
C ARG A 183 -5.18 -18.99 12.61
N GLY A 184 -5.99 -18.55 13.57
CA GLY A 184 -5.90 -18.98 14.97
C GLY A 184 -4.75 -18.34 15.74
N SER A 185 -4.22 -17.23 15.23
CA SER A 185 -3.23 -16.39 15.89
C SER A 185 -3.46 -14.94 15.48
N SER A 186 -2.82 -14.00 16.17
CA SER A 186 -2.85 -12.58 15.81
C SER A 186 -1.46 -12.12 15.40
N TRP A 187 -1.34 -11.49 14.24
CA TRP A 187 -0.09 -10.85 13.83
C TRP A 187 0.19 -9.54 14.58
N VAL A 188 -0.78 -9.01 15.33
CA VAL A 188 -0.65 -7.71 15.98
C VAL A 188 0.34 -7.82 17.14
N MET A 189 1.33 -6.94 17.16
CA MET A 189 2.29 -6.87 18.24
C MET A 189 1.59 -6.45 19.55
N PRO A 190 1.80 -7.18 20.67
CA PRO A 190 1.31 -6.80 21.99
C PRO A 190 1.64 -5.36 22.39
N ARG A 191 0.74 -4.72 23.16
CA ARG A 191 0.91 -3.31 23.56
C ARG A 191 2.06 -3.12 24.54
N GLU A 192 2.26 -4.12 25.39
CA GLU A 192 3.23 -4.26 26.46
C GLU A 192 4.58 -4.81 25.99
N PHE A 193 4.79 -4.93 24.66
CA PHE A 193 6.07 -5.38 24.12
C PHE A 193 7.23 -4.50 24.65
N PRO A 194 8.27 -5.08 25.29
CA PRO A 194 9.23 -4.29 26.09
C PRO A 194 9.99 -3.21 25.31
N LEU A 195 10.28 -3.44 24.04
CA LEU A 195 11.06 -2.52 23.21
C LEU A 195 10.20 -1.44 22.51
N LYS A 196 8.87 -1.50 22.65
CA LYS A 196 7.94 -0.64 21.87
C LYS A 196 8.22 0.85 22.03
N SER A 197 8.49 1.30 23.26
CA SER A 197 8.78 2.71 23.55
C SER A 197 10.12 3.19 22.95
N LEU A 198 11.01 2.26 22.58
CA LEU A 198 12.35 2.53 22.06
C LEU A 198 12.34 2.68 20.52
N PHE A 199 11.29 2.25 19.83
CA PHE A 199 11.19 2.33 18.36
C PHE A 199 11.31 3.77 17.84
N ARG A 200 10.84 4.75 18.64
CA ARG A 200 10.90 6.18 18.29
C ARG A 200 12.21 6.86 18.70
N ARG A 201 13.12 6.17 19.42
CA ARG A 201 14.37 6.74 19.94
C ARG A 201 15.52 6.51 18.98
N ASN A 202 15.78 7.48 18.10
CA ASN A 202 16.80 7.37 17.04
C ASN A 202 18.17 6.91 17.57
N ALA A 203 18.74 7.60 18.56
CA ALA A 203 20.06 7.27 19.11
C ALA A 203 20.13 5.82 19.62
N PHE A 204 19.07 5.35 20.28
CA PHE A 204 18.98 3.97 20.75
C PHE A 204 18.94 2.97 19.60
N ARG A 205 18.09 3.21 18.60
CA ARG A 205 18.00 2.34 17.41
C ARG A 205 19.31 2.22 16.65
N PHE A 206 20.07 3.31 16.53
CA PHE A 206 21.36 3.29 15.86
C PHE A 206 22.41 2.53 16.67
N ALA A 207 22.47 2.73 17.98
CA ALA A 207 23.41 2.00 18.85
C ALA A 207 23.18 0.48 18.84
N HIS A 208 21.93 0.04 18.64
CA HIS A 208 21.54 -1.37 18.57
C HIS A 208 21.22 -1.83 17.14
N SER A 209 21.80 -1.18 16.12
CA SER A 209 21.61 -1.59 14.72
C SER A 209 22.63 -2.61 14.26
N VAL A 210 22.32 -3.32 13.18
CA VAL A 210 23.29 -4.19 12.48
C VAL A 210 24.53 -3.42 12.06
N GLY A 211 24.38 -2.21 11.53
CA GLY A 211 25.52 -1.36 11.19
C GLY A 211 26.41 -1.03 12.39
N SER A 212 25.85 -0.86 13.58
CA SER A 212 26.63 -0.62 14.81
C SER A 212 27.32 -1.90 15.30
N ALA A 213 26.61 -3.03 15.28
CA ALA A 213 27.20 -4.33 15.60
C ALA A 213 28.39 -4.68 14.68
N LEU A 214 28.34 -4.25 13.41
CA LEU A 214 29.46 -4.41 12.46
C LEU A 214 30.66 -3.58 12.86
N LYS A 215 30.44 -2.28 13.08
CA LYS A 215 31.51 -1.33 13.43
C LYS A 215 32.24 -1.70 14.71
N ASN A 216 31.51 -2.25 15.68
CA ASN A 216 32.05 -2.65 16.97
C ASN A 216 32.73 -4.03 16.92
N GLY A 217 32.80 -4.69 15.76
CA GLY A 217 33.43 -6.00 15.62
C GLY A 217 32.62 -7.18 16.18
N THR A 218 31.40 -6.94 16.68
CA THR A 218 30.50 -7.97 17.23
C THR A 218 30.06 -9.01 16.19
N LEU A 219 30.19 -8.67 14.92
CA LEU A 219 29.89 -9.52 13.78
C LEU A 219 31.04 -10.41 13.31
N LYS A 220 32.25 -10.27 13.89
CA LYS A 220 33.37 -11.18 13.60
C LYS A 220 33.10 -12.53 14.25
N VAL A 221 32.58 -13.45 13.45
CA VAL A 221 32.39 -14.85 13.81
C VAL A 221 33.77 -15.49 13.91
N THR A 222 34.23 -15.73 15.14
CA THR A 222 35.17 -16.81 15.44
C THR A 222 34.41 -17.87 16.23
N GLU A 223 34.82 -19.13 16.14
CA GLU A 223 34.22 -20.24 16.90
C GLU A 223 34.18 -19.95 18.42
N ASP A 224 35.03 -19.03 18.90
CA ASP A 224 35.18 -18.64 20.30
C ASP A 224 34.64 -17.23 20.69
N SER A 225 33.73 -16.59 19.95
CA SER A 225 33.20 -15.25 20.36
C SER A 225 31.82 -14.87 19.78
N PRO A 226 31.19 -13.80 20.32
CA PRO A 226 30.31 -13.72 21.48
C PRO A 226 28.87 -14.19 21.15
N GLU A 227 28.08 -14.51 22.19
CA GLU A 227 26.64 -14.76 22.04
C GLU A 227 25.98 -13.63 21.24
N ALA A 228 25.16 -13.99 20.24
CA ALA A 228 24.41 -13.01 19.47
C ALA A 228 23.57 -12.14 20.42
N PRO A 229 23.36 -10.84 20.14
CA PRO A 229 22.49 -10.05 21.00
C PRO A 229 21.05 -10.59 20.98
N PRO A 230 20.27 -10.43 22.07
CA PRO A 230 18.89 -10.89 22.12
C PRO A 230 17.99 -10.17 21.12
N PHE A 231 18.35 -8.95 20.71
CA PHE A 231 17.65 -8.18 19.69
C PHE A 231 18.57 -7.28 18.87
N LEU A 232 18.14 -6.95 17.64
CA LEU A 232 18.76 -5.90 16.81
C LEU A 232 17.74 -5.10 16.00
N PHE A 233 18.10 -3.86 15.70
CA PHE A 233 17.35 -2.98 14.80
C PHE A 233 17.86 -3.06 13.36
N LEU A 234 16.94 -3.13 12.42
CA LEU A 234 17.15 -3.07 10.97
C LEU A 234 16.57 -1.75 10.45
N ASN A 235 17.42 -0.74 10.28
CA ASN A 235 17.01 0.60 9.83
C ASN A 235 17.12 0.69 8.30
N LEU A 236 16.08 0.23 7.60
CA LEU A 236 16.07 0.04 6.15
C LEU A 236 15.18 1.06 5.40
N TYR A 237 15.13 2.32 5.87
CA TYR A 237 14.36 3.38 5.22
C TYR A 237 15.23 4.54 4.75
N LYS A 238 14.73 5.28 3.77
CA LYS A 238 15.47 6.36 3.10
C LYS A 238 15.95 7.44 4.08
N GLY A 239 17.22 7.86 3.91
CA GLY A 239 17.79 9.05 4.55
C GLY A 239 18.43 8.80 5.91
N ILE A 240 18.40 7.55 6.37
CA ILE A 240 18.96 7.13 7.67
C ILE A 240 19.98 5.99 7.52
N TYR A 241 20.27 5.54 6.30
CA TYR A 241 21.35 4.61 6.02
C TYR A 241 22.68 5.21 6.50
N ALA A 242 23.15 4.79 7.67
CA ALA A 242 24.58 4.67 7.85
C ALA A 242 25.02 3.62 6.83
N ASP A 243 26.07 3.87 6.07
CA ASP A 243 26.56 2.94 5.02
C ASP A 243 26.73 1.48 5.50
N ALA A 244 26.79 1.25 6.81
CA ALA A 244 26.87 -0.07 7.42
C ALA A 244 25.52 -0.85 7.49
N ASP A 245 24.36 -0.20 7.41
CA ASP A 245 23.07 -0.91 7.42
C ASP A 245 22.77 -1.58 6.06
N TYR A 246 23.54 -1.26 4.99
CA TYR A 246 23.51 -2.00 3.71
C TYR A 246 23.92 -3.46 3.86
N CYS A 247 24.68 -3.80 4.91
CA CYS A 247 25.10 -5.16 5.15
C CYS A 247 23.94 -6.11 5.44
N PHE A 248 22.73 -5.62 5.76
CA PHE A 248 21.52 -6.43 5.73
C PHE A 248 21.36 -7.19 4.40
N TYR A 249 21.78 -6.61 3.28
CA TYR A 249 21.66 -7.24 1.97
C TYR A 249 22.82 -8.19 1.62
N CYS A 250 23.67 -8.54 2.59
CA CYS A 250 24.83 -9.41 2.40
C CYS A 250 24.68 -10.76 3.09
N ASP A 251 25.16 -11.81 2.42
CA ASP A 251 24.98 -13.21 2.85
C ASP A 251 25.64 -13.49 4.19
N GLU A 252 26.83 -12.93 4.41
CA GLU A 252 27.61 -13.11 5.64
C GLU A 252 26.87 -12.52 6.84
N SER A 253 26.27 -11.33 6.67
CA SER A 253 25.45 -10.70 7.70
C SER A 253 24.17 -11.49 7.95
N GLN A 254 23.57 -12.07 6.91
CA GLN A 254 22.36 -12.87 7.05
C GLN A 254 22.60 -14.13 7.90
N SER A 255 23.76 -14.76 7.75
CA SER A 255 24.19 -15.87 8.62
C SER A 255 24.22 -15.46 10.10
N PHE A 256 24.80 -14.30 10.43
CA PHE A 256 24.75 -13.78 11.80
C PHE A 256 23.32 -13.44 12.25
N LEU A 257 22.54 -12.75 11.41
CA LEU A 257 21.17 -12.36 11.75
C LEU A 257 20.27 -13.56 12.00
N SER A 258 20.57 -14.74 11.43
CA SER A 258 19.83 -15.97 11.69
C SER A 258 19.85 -16.41 13.15
N ARG A 259 20.89 -16.01 13.92
CA ARG A 259 21.10 -16.35 15.34
C ARG A 259 20.43 -15.37 16.31
N VAL A 260 20.06 -14.18 15.86
CA VAL A 260 19.46 -13.14 16.71
C VAL A 260 17.97 -13.46 16.95
N PRO A 261 17.48 -13.61 18.19
CA PRO A 261 16.09 -13.97 18.45
C PRO A 261 15.09 -12.94 17.93
N TRP A 262 15.31 -11.65 18.22
CA TRP A 262 14.40 -10.56 17.86
C TRP A 262 15.02 -9.60 16.85
N LEU A 263 14.42 -9.48 15.68
CA LEU A 263 14.77 -8.43 14.71
C LEU A 263 13.66 -7.39 14.67
N ILE A 264 14.00 -6.11 14.81
CA ILE A 264 13.06 -4.99 14.75
C ILE A 264 13.34 -4.21 13.47
N MET A 265 12.42 -4.30 12.51
CA MET A 265 12.57 -3.75 11.18
C MET A 265 11.76 -2.47 11.00
N LEU A 266 12.47 -1.42 10.56
CA LEU A 266 11.90 -0.15 10.16
C LEU A 266 12.23 0.07 8.69
N SER A 267 11.23 0.09 7.82
CA SER A 267 11.45 0.32 6.38
C SER A 267 10.28 1.03 5.73
N ASP A 268 10.60 1.87 4.74
CA ASP A 268 9.64 2.48 3.82
C ASP A 268 9.86 2.00 2.37
N GLN A 269 10.62 0.92 2.19
CA GLN A 269 11.07 0.40 0.90
C GLN A 269 10.40 -0.92 0.54
N TYR A 270 10.27 -1.16 -0.76
CA TYR A 270 9.96 -2.47 -1.33
C TYR A 270 11.27 -3.22 -1.61
N PHE A 271 11.83 -3.93 -0.63
CA PHE A 271 13.17 -4.52 -0.74
C PHE A 271 13.18 -6.00 -1.15
N MET A 272 12.04 -6.55 -1.56
CA MET A 272 11.96 -7.94 -2.05
C MET A 272 12.93 -8.30 -3.18
N PRO A 273 13.23 -7.41 -4.16
CA PRO A 273 14.13 -7.77 -5.25
C PRO A 273 15.50 -8.25 -4.77
N SER A 274 15.98 -7.75 -3.62
CA SER A 274 17.26 -8.18 -3.03
C SER A 274 17.28 -9.66 -2.61
N PHE A 275 16.15 -10.28 -2.27
CA PHE A 275 16.12 -11.70 -1.88
C PHE A 275 16.38 -12.65 -3.05
N PHE A 276 16.26 -12.16 -4.29
CA PHE A 276 16.64 -12.90 -5.50
C PHE A 276 18.12 -12.69 -5.88
N LEU A 277 18.83 -11.86 -5.13
CA LEU A 277 20.27 -11.58 -5.32
C LEU A 277 21.12 -12.18 -4.19
N ILE A 278 20.60 -12.26 -2.97
CA ILE A 278 21.29 -12.85 -1.82
C ILE A 278 21.43 -14.37 -2.01
N PRO A 279 22.65 -14.93 -2.05
CA PRO A 279 22.89 -16.35 -2.33
C PRO A 279 22.06 -17.33 -1.49
N SER A 280 22.05 -17.15 -0.16
CA SER A 280 21.31 -18.01 0.78
C SER A 280 19.79 -17.99 0.59
N PHE A 281 19.24 -16.94 0.00
CA PHE A 281 17.79 -16.80 -0.22
C PHE A 281 17.35 -17.08 -1.65
N LYS A 282 18.24 -16.89 -2.62
CA LYS A 282 17.91 -16.91 -4.06
C LYS A 282 17.16 -18.17 -4.49
N GLN A 283 17.63 -19.34 -4.06
CA GLN A 283 17.00 -20.62 -4.43
C GLN A 283 15.60 -20.76 -3.85
N GLU A 284 15.43 -20.46 -2.56
CA GLU A 284 14.14 -20.56 -1.88
C GLU A 284 13.13 -19.55 -2.43
N ALA A 285 13.54 -18.28 -2.59
CA ALA A 285 12.71 -17.24 -3.21
C ALA A 285 12.26 -17.63 -4.62
N SER A 286 13.15 -18.25 -5.41
CA SER A 286 12.82 -18.69 -6.77
C SER A 286 11.85 -19.89 -6.81
N LYS A 287 11.90 -20.78 -5.82
CA LYS A 287 10.93 -21.88 -5.66
C LYS A 287 9.55 -21.38 -5.24
N LEU A 288 9.52 -20.43 -4.30
CA LEU A 288 8.28 -19.80 -3.85
C LEU A 288 7.59 -19.07 -5.01
N PHE A 289 8.37 -18.33 -5.81
CA PHE A 289 7.88 -17.49 -6.89
C PHE A 289 8.57 -17.82 -8.22
N PRO A 290 8.05 -18.80 -8.98
CA PRO A 290 8.51 -19.06 -10.34
C PRO A 290 8.37 -17.81 -11.23
N GLU A 291 7.19 -17.19 -11.20
CA GLU A 291 6.91 -15.86 -11.76
C GLU A 291 7.39 -14.77 -10.78
N LYS A 292 8.46 -14.07 -11.15
CA LYS A 292 9.11 -13.02 -10.36
C LYS A 292 8.27 -11.76 -10.27
N GLU A 293 7.45 -11.45 -11.27
CA GLU A 293 6.53 -10.30 -11.20
C GLU A 293 5.32 -10.53 -10.29
N ALA A 294 5.07 -11.80 -9.91
CA ALA A 294 3.92 -12.18 -9.10
C ALA A 294 4.18 -12.06 -7.59
N VAL A 295 5.42 -11.77 -7.17
CA VAL A 295 5.86 -11.83 -5.77
C VAL A 295 5.00 -10.90 -4.90
N PHE A 296 4.94 -9.61 -5.24
CA PHE A 296 4.14 -8.67 -4.48
C PHE A 296 2.65 -8.99 -4.56
N PHE A 297 2.14 -9.37 -5.74
CA PHE A 297 0.73 -9.75 -5.94
C PHE A 297 0.30 -10.86 -4.97
N HIS A 298 1.04 -11.97 -4.91
CA HIS A 298 0.68 -13.08 -4.01
C HIS A 298 0.76 -12.67 -2.53
N LEU A 299 1.81 -11.97 -2.13
CA LEU A 299 1.99 -11.62 -0.73
C LEU A 299 0.98 -10.57 -0.25
N VAL A 300 0.64 -9.59 -1.07
CA VAL A 300 -0.36 -8.58 -0.72
C VAL A 300 -1.77 -9.18 -0.66
N HIS A 301 -2.12 -10.13 -1.55
CA HIS A 301 -3.42 -10.83 -1.50
C HIS A 301 -3.54 -11.83 -0.36
N TYR A 302 -2.42 -12.26 0.21
CA TYR A 302 -2.40 -13.10 1.40
C TYR A 302 -2.52 -12.28 2.70
N LEU A 303 -1.83 -11.13 2.77
CA LEU A 303 -1.74 -10.35 4.00
C LEU A 303 -2.83 -9.27 4.14
N VAL A 304 -3.18 -8.60 3.04
CA VAL A 304 -3.86 -7.31 3.08
C VAL A 304 -5.32 -7.46 2.69
N HIS A 305 -6.14 -7.86 3.67
CA HIS A 305 -7.59 -7.90 3.55
C HIS A 305 -8.21 -6.70 4.26
N PRO A 306 -8.90 -5.78 3.56
CA PRO A 306 -9.61 -4.68 4.20
C PRO A 306 -10.60 -5.19 5.24
N SER A 307 -10.66 -4.55 6.42
CA SER A 307 -11.69 -4.86 7.42
C SER A 307 -13.09 -4.59 6.87
N ASN A 308 -14.14 -5.13 7.50
CA ASN A 308 -15.52 -4.93 7.04
C ASN A 308 -15.89 -3.46 6.88
N ARG A 309 -15.43 -2.59 7.79
CA ARG A 309 -15.66 -1.14 7.73
C ARG A 309 -15.06 -0.53 6.45
N VAL A 310 -13.80 -0.88 6.14
CA VAL A 310 -13.12 -0.40 4.94
C VAL A 310 -13.76 -1.01 3.69
N TRP A 311 -14.07 -2.30 3.74
CA TRP A 311 -14.67 -3.05 2.63
C TRP A 311 -16.03 -2.48 2.23
N GLU A 312 -16.87 -2.11 3.20
CA GLU A 312 -18.17 -1.49 2.95
C GLU A 312 -18.05 -0.15 2.22
N LEU A 313 -17.02 0.66 2.52
CA LEU A 313 -16.76 1.91 1.79
C LEU A 313 -16.32 1.63 0.35
N ILE A 314 -15.48 0.61 0.15
CA ILE A 314 -15.01 0.19 -1.18
C ILE A 314 -16.20 -0.28 -2.04
N THR A 315 -16.99 -1.24 -1.53
CA THR A 315 -18.08 -1.85 -2.32
C THR A 315 -19.17 -0.83 -2.63
N ARG A 316 -19.59 -0.01 -1.66
CA ARG A 316 -20.59 1.04 -1.89
C ARG A 316 -20.15 2.03 -2.95
N PHE A 317 -18.91 2.51 -2.88
CA PHE A 317 -18.41 3.45 -3.87
C PHE A 317 -18.34 2.81 -5.26
N TYR A 318 -17.85 1.58 -5.34
CA TYR A 318 -17.75 0.83 -6.59
C TYR A 318 -19.14 0.62 -7.21
N ASP A 319 -20.10 0.09 -6.44
CA ASP A 319 -21.44 -0.26 -6.91
C ASP A 319 -22.21 0.99 -7.39
N ALA A 320 -22.07 2.12 -6.68
CA ALA A 320 -22.75 3.36 -7.03
C ALA A 320 -22.15 4.08 -8.25
N ASN A 321 -20.83 3.99 -8.47
CA ASN A 321 -20.14 4.88 -9.41
C ASN A 321 -19.41 4.16 -10.55
N LEU A 322 -18.93 2.94 -10.31
CA LEU A 322 -18.01 2.24 -11.22
C LEU A 322 -18.64 0.99 -11.85
N ALA A 323 -19.57 0.32 -11.16
CA ALA A 323 -20.10 -0.97 -11.59
C ALA A 323 -20.78 -0.93 -12.96
N SER A 324 -21.53 0.12 -13.29
CA SER A 324 -22.27 0.21 -14.55
C SER A 324 -21.42 0.56 -15.79
N ALA A 325 -20.15 0.93 -15.60
CA ALA A 325 -19.29 1.35 -16.71
C ALA A 325 -18.79 0.15 -17.53
N ASN A 326 -18.67 0.34 -18.84
CA ASN A 326 -18.09 -0.67 -19.74
C ASN A 326 -16.57 -0.81 -19.55
N GLU A 327 -15.88 0.30 -19.26
CA GLU A 327 -14.45 0.33 -18.97
C GLU A 327 -14.16 1.28 -17.79
N ARG A 328 -13.28 0.86 -16.88
CA ARG A 328 -12.88 1.63 -15.69
C ARG A 328 -11.42 2.03 -15.79
N ILE A 329 -11.14 3.34 -15.72
CA ILE A 329 -9.79 3.89 -15.80
C ILE A 329 -9.44 4.50 -14.45
N GLY A 330 -8.44 3.94 -13.79
CA GLY A 330 -7.87 4.51 -12.56
C GLY A 330 -6.79 5.52 -12.90
N LEU A 331 -6.88 6.72 -12.33
CA LEU A 331 -5.91 7.79 -12.47
C LEU A 331 -5.42 8.22 -11.09
N GLN A 332 -4.22 7.77 -10.74
CA GLN A 332 -3.55 8.07 -9.49
C GLN A 332 -2.59 9.25 -9.66
N VAL A 333 -2.92 10.38 -9.04
CA VAL A 333 -2.17 11.63 -9.17
C VAL A 333 -1.49 12.01 -7.85
N ARG A 334 -0.15 11.95 -7.82
CA ARG A 334 0.67 12.33 -6.67
C ARG A 334 1.66 13.43 -7.03
N LEU A 335 1.53 14.57 -6.34
CA LEU A 335 2.46 15.70 -6.47
C LEU A 335 3.53 15.71 -5.37
N PHE A 336 4.79 15.52 -5.75
CA PHE A 336 5.93 15.61 -4.81
C PHE A 336 6.41 17.04 -4.54
N LYS A 337 6.06 18.00 -5.42
CA LYS A 337 6.34 19.43 -5.21
C LYS A 337 5.03 20.22 -5.31
N ALA A 338 4.75 21.04 -4.31
CA ALA A 338 3.51 21.81 -4.23
C ALA A 338 3.35 22.81 -5.39
N GLN A 339 4.46 23.28 -5.98
CA GLN A 339 4.47 24.19 -7.14
C GLN A 339 3.69 23.65 -8.35
N PHE A 340 3.53 22.34 -8.48
CA PHE A 340 2.80 21.73 -9.61
C PHE A 340 1.29 21.62 -9.36
N ARG A 341 0.79 22.08 -8.21
CA ARG A 341 -0.64 22.01 -7.86
C ARG A 341 -1.53 22.79 -8.82
N THR A 342 -1.11 23.99 -9.21
CA THR A 342 -1.83 24.88 -10.12
C THR A 342 -1.24 24.87 -11.52
N SER A 343 -0.35 23.93 -11.82
CA SER A 343 0.36 23.87 -13.09
C SER A 343 -0.56 23.30 -14.18
N THR A 344 -0.88 24.13 -15.16
CA THR A 344 -1.53 23.69 -16.40
C THR A 344 -0.68 22.63 -17.09
N VAL A 345 0.64 22.82 -17.14
CA VAL A 345 1.61 21.88 -17.72
C VAL A 345 1.40 20.44 -17.22
N PHE A 346 1.18 20.24 -15.93
CA PHE A 346 0.97 18.88 -15.42
C PHE A 346 -0.42 18.32 -15.75
N THR A 347 -1.46 19.17 -15.76
CA THR A 347 -2.80 18.75 -16.20
C THR A 347 -2.78 18.38 -17.69
N ASP A 348 -2.09 19.17 -18.52
CA ASP A 348 -1.91 18.94 -19.95
C ASP A 348 -1.11 17.66 -20.20
N GLN A 349 -0.08 17.39 -19.38
CA GLN A 349 0.67 16.14 -19.44
C GLN A 349 -0.22 14.92 -19.11
N ILE A 350 -1.06 15.01 -18.08
CA ILE A 350 -2.02 13.95 -17.75
C ILE A 350 -2.96 13.71 -18.93
N LEU A 351 -3.54 14.78 -19.48
CA LEU A 351 -4.44 14.66 -20.62
C LEU A 351 -3.73 14.07 -21.85
N ALA A 352 -2.52 14.52 -22.15
CA ALA A 352 -1.72 14.00 -23.24
C ALA A 352 -1.43 12.49 -23.06
N CYS A 353 -1.13 12.03 -21.84
CA CYS A 353 -1.01 10.60 -21.57
C CYS A 353 -2.31 9.85 -21.87
N LEU A 354 -3.44 10.34 -21.35
CA LEU A 354 -4.74 9.68 -21.51
C LEU A 354 -5.17 9.60 -22.98
N LEU A 355 -4.90 10.65 -23.76
CA LEU A 355 -5.22 10.71 -25.19
C LEU A 355 -4.25 9.87 -26.03
N ASN A 356 -2.94 10.03 -25.84
CA ASN A 356 -1.92 9.35 -26.66
C ASN A 356 -1.97 7.82 -26.49
N GLN A 357 -2.36 7.35 -25.30
CA GLN A 357 -2.49 5.92 -25.00
C GLN A 357 -3.91 5.39 -25.21
N ASN A 358 -4.78 6.16 -25.88
CA ASN A 358 -6.17 5.80 -26.19
C ASN A 358 -7.00 5.38 -24.96
N LEU A 359 -6.68 5.92 -23.79
CA LEU A 359 -7.45 5.68 -22.57
C LEU A 359 -8.72 6.54 -22.60
N LEU A 360 -8.59 7.80 -23.00
CA LEU A 360 -9.73 8.69 -23.23
C LEU A 360 -9.81 9.13 -24.70
N PRO A 361 -11.02 9.34 -25.23
CA PRO A 361 -11.20 9.85 -26.58
C PRO A 361 -10.88 11.34 -26.67
N LYS A 362 -10.50 11.78 -27.87
CA LYS A 362 -10.43 13.20 -28.19
C LYS A 362 -11.81 13.83 -28.09
N ILE A 363 -11.83 15.10 -27.72
CA ILE A 363 -13.05 15.91 -27.68
C ILE A 363 -13.24 16.55 -29.05
N ASP A 364 -14.47 16.51 -29.56
CA ASP A 364 -14.80 17.19 -30.82
C ASP A 364 -15.01 18.69 -30.55
N ASN A 365 -14.17 19.51 -31.20
CA ASN A 365 -14.26 20.97 -31.12
C ASN A 365 -15.12 21.57 -32.25
N ARG A 366 -15.60 20.76 -33.21
CA ARG A 366 -16.29 21.22 -34.43
C ARG A 366 -17.80 21.12 -34.35
N SER A 367 -18.35 20.41 -33.39
CA SER A 367 -19.80 20.19 -33.23
C SER A 367 -20.39 21.08 -32.13
N GLN A 368 -20.77 22.32 -32.48
CA GLN A 368 -21.81 23.05 -31.76
C GLN A 368 -23.23 22.56 -32.14
N GLU A 369 -23.35 21.70 -33.15
CA GLU A 369 -24.63 21.14 -33.57
C GLU A 369 -24.88 19.79 -32.89
N LEU A 370 -25.90 19.77 -32.03
CA LEU A 370 -26.49 18.54 -31.51
C LEU A 370 -26.98 17.69 -32.70
N SER A 371 -26.19 16.71 -33.12
CA SER A 371 -26.68 15.64 -33.98
C SER A 371 -27.57 14.73 -33.14
N SER A 372 -28.87 14.79 -33.41
CA SER A 372 -29.99 14.24 -32.65
C SER A 372 -30.20 12.72 -32.80
N SER A 373 -29.15 11.96 -33.04
CA SER A 373 -29.23 10.49 -33.04
C SER A 373 -28.22 9.91 -32.07
N ALA A 374 -28.62 9.81 -30.80
CA ALA A 374 -27.86 9.04 -29.82
C ALA A 374 -27.71 7.60 -30.36
N PRO A 375 -26.48 7.10 -30.56
CA PRO A 375 -26.26 5.72 -30.97
C PRO A 375 -26.91 4.79 -29.95
N ARG A 376 -27.67 3.78 -30.40
CA ARG A 376 -28.44 2.86 -29.53
C ARG A 376 -27.57 2.06 -28.53
N ASN A 377 -26.23 2.08 -28.66
CA ASN A 377 -25.27 1.45 -27.75
C ASN A 377 -24.09 2.41 -27.47
N GLN A 378 -24.28 3.41 -26.60
CA GLN A 378 -23.18 4.26 -26.14
C GLN A 378 -22.31 3.52 -25.12
N THR A 379 -21.04 3.31 -25.46
CA THR A 379 -20.02 2.79 -24.55
C THR A 379 -19.69 3.84 -23.49
N THR A 380 -19.66 3.40 -22.23
CA THR A 380 -19.43 4.28 -21.08
C THR A 380 -18.08 3.98 -20.43
N LYS A 381 -17.30 5.02 -20.13
CA LYS A 381 -16.06 4.91 -19.35
C LYS A 381 -16.19 5.65 -18.04
N ALA A 382 -15.81 4.99 -16.94
CA ALA A 382 -15.69 5.63 -15.64
C ALA A 382 -14.21 5.91 -15.34
N VAL A 383 -13.87 7.16 -15.06
CA VAL A 383 -12.54 7.60 -14.68
C VAL A 383 -12.51 7.87 -13.18
N LEU A 384 -11.84 6.99 -12.44
CA LEU A 384 -11.61 7.14 -11.01
C LEU A 384 -10.33 7.94 -10.78
N ILE A 385 -10.44 9.13 -10.20
CA ILE A 385 -9.31 10.01 -9.92
C ILE A 385 -9.03 10.00 -8.41
N THR A 386 -7.82 9.63 -8.03
CA THR A 386 -7.34 9.71 -6.65
C THR A 386 -6.21 10.73 -6.56
N SER A 387 -6.41 11.76 -5.77
CA SER A 387 -5.44 12.82 -5.54
C SER A 387 -5.78 13.54 -4.24
N LEU A 388 -4.76 14.05 -3.56
CA LEU A 388 -4.99 15.00 -2.46
C LEU A 388 -5.75 16.24 -2.94
N TYR A 389 -5.65 16.57 -4.23
CA TYR A 389 -6.08 17.83 -4.79
C TYR A 389 -7.28 17.64 -5.71
N PRO A 390 -8.39 18.39 -5.53
CA PRO A 390 -9.58 18.24 -6.35
C PRO A 390 -9.44 18.83 -7.76
N GLN A 391 -8.43 19.66 -8.00
CA GLN A 391 -8.25 20.40 -9.25
C GLN A 391 -8.17 19.48 -10.48
N PHE A 392 -7.55 18.30 -10.36
CA PHE A 392 -7.43 17.35 -11.46
C PHE A 392 -8.78 16.77 -11.88
N TYR A 393 -9.61 16.43 -10.90
CA TYR A 393 -10.98 15.98 -11.14
C TYR A 393 -11.81 17.11 -11.76
N GLN A 394 -11.77 18.31 -11.17
CA GLN A 394 -12.54 19.46 -11.64
C GLN A 394 -12.19 19.82 -13.09
N ASN A 395 -10.90 19.88 -13.43
CA ASN A 395 -10.44 20.24 -14.77
C ASN A 395 -10.87 19.21 -15.81
N LEU A 396 -10.61 17.92 -15.57
CA LEU A 396 -10.97 16.87 -16.52
C LEU A 396 -12.48 16.71 -16.65
N SER A 397 -13.22 16.71 -15.53
CA SER A 397 -14.67 16.60 -15.55
C SER A 397 -15.33 17.76 -16.32
N THR A 398 -14.89 19.00 -16.08
CA THR A 398 -15.38 20.18 -16.81
C THR A 398 -15.11 20.09 -18.31
N MET A 399 -13.92 19.60 -18.67
CA MET A 399 -13.51 19.49 -20.07
C MET A 399 -14.41 18.54 -20.88
N TYR A 400 -14.76 17.39 -20.31
CA TYR A 400 -15.60 16.38 -20.97
C TYR A 400 -17.11 16.57 -20.77
N SER A 401 -17.54 17.41 -19.81
CA SER A 401 -18.96 17.72 -19.62
C SER A 401 -19.49 18.72 -20.66
N ASN A 402 -18.61 19.59 -21.17
CA ASN A 402 -19.02 20.73 -22.00
C ASN A 402 -19.00 20.43 -23.51
N LYS A 403 -18.52 19.25 -23.93
CA LYS A 403 -18.28 18.95 -25.34
C LYS A 403 -18.45 17.45 -25.63
N PRO A 404 -18.99 17.08 -26.81
CA PRO A 404 -19.07 15.68 -27.21
C PRO A 404 -17.69 15.08 -27.45
N THR A 405 -17.56 13.78 -27.22
CA THR A 405 -16.36 13.02 -27.59
C THR A 405 -16.41 12.66 -29.07
N ALA A 406 -15.27 12.67 -29.74
CA ALA A 406 -15.17 12.33 -31.16
C ALA A 406 -15.55 10.85 -31.45
N SER A 407 -15.46 9.98 -30.45
CA SER A 407 -15.87 8.58 -30.54
C SER A 407 -17.34 8.34 -30.21
N GLY A 408 -18.04 9.32 -29.64
CA GLY A 408 -19.39 9.15 -29.08
C GLY A 408 -19.44 8.41 -27.73
N GLU A 409 -18.29 8.04 -27.16
CA GLU A 409 -18.17 7.42 -25.83
C GLU A 409 -18.55 8.42 -24.72
N VAL A 410 -19.31 7.96 -23.73
CA VAL A 410 -19.70 8.78 -22.57
C VAL A 410 -18.68 8.59 -21.46
N ILE A 411 -18.02 9.68 -21.05
CA ILE A 411 -16.99 9.66 -20.01
C ILE A 411 -17.53 10.26 -18.72
N ARG A 412 -17.46 9.50 -17.61
CA ARG A 412 -17.86 9.95 -16.28
C ARG A 412 -16.66 9.98 -15.35
N PHE A 413 -16.50 11.05 -14.61
CA PHE A 413 -15.38 11.24 -13.69
C PHE A 413 -15.85 11.11 -12.25
N TYR A 414 -15.03 10.52 -11.40
CA TYR A 414 -15.31 10.33 -9.98
C TYR A 414 -14.06 10.56 -9.14
N GLN A 415 -14.20 11.23 -8.00
CA GLN A 415 -13.15 11.38 -6.99
C GLN A 415 -13.71 11.00 -5.61
N PRO A 416 -13.18 9.95 -4.95
CA PRO A 416 -13.72 9.51 -3.65
C PRO A 416 -13.40 10.47 -2.50
N SER A 417 -12.21 11.07 -2.48
CA SER A 417 -11.83 12.06 -1.48
C SER A 417 -10.79 13.06 -2.01
N HIS A 418 -10.58 14.14 -1.26
CA HIS A 418 -9.57 15.16 -1.54
C HIS A 418 -9.06 15.81 -0.24
N GLU A 419 -8.16 15.13 0.48
CA GLU A 419 -7.70 15.58 1.81
C GLU A 419 -6.80 16.84 1.79
N GLU A 420 -6.37 17.32 0.62
CA GLU A 420 -5.46 18.46 0.34
C GLU A 420 -4.06 18.38 0.95
N LYS A 421 -3.90 17.63 2.04
CA LYS A 421 -2.65 17.43 2.76
C LYS A 421 -2.52 15.97 3.14
N GLN A 422 -1.28 15.47 3.08
CA GLN A 422 -0.94 14.20 3.70
C GLN A 422 -0.94 14.37 5.21
N LYS A 423 -1.69 13.54 5.93
CA LYS A 423 -1.65 13.44 7.39
C LYS A 423 -0.94 12.14 7.78
N PHE A 424 -0.07 12.22 8.78
CA PHE A 424 0.62 11.06 9.35
C PHE A 424 0.06 10.79 10.74
N GLY A 425 -0.16 9.53 11.11
CA GLY A 425 -0.76 9.20 12.40
C GLY A 425 -2.28 9.39 12.48
N ASP A 426 -2.97 9.54 11.34
CA ASP A 426 -4.41 9.78 11.28
C ASP A 426 -5.13 8.54 10.70
N SER A 427 -6.00 7.92 11.50
CA SER A 427 -6.69 6.68 11.17
C SER A 427 -7.72 6.85 10.05
N GLU A 428 -8.48 7.94 10.05
CA GLU A 428 -9.48 8.23 9.01
C GLU A 428 -8.78 8.56 7.68
N HIS A 429 -7.67 9.30 7.72
CA HIS A 429 -6.83 9.57 6.55
C HIS A 429 -6.30 8.28 5.93
N ASN A 430 -5.73 7.37 6.74
CA ASN A 430 -5.22 6.09 6.25
C ASN A 430 -6.35 5.18 5.73
N MET A 431 -7.52 5.21 6.36
CA MET A 431 -8.70 4.47 5.89
C MET A 431 -9.12 4.95 4.50
N LYS A 432 -9.33 6.26 4.30
CA LYS A 432 -9.68 6.84 2.99
C LYS A 432 -8.63 6.49 1.92
N ALA A 433 -7.36 6.62 2.27
CA ALA A 433 -6.26 6.27 1.37
C ALA A 433 -6.26 4.77 0.99
N LEU A 434 -6.56 3.87 1.93
CA LEU A 434 -6.67 2.44 1.66
C LEU A 434 -7.88 2.13 0.77
N VAL A 435 -9.03 2.77 1.00
CA VAL A 435 -10.22 2.64 0.14
C VAL A 435 -9.88 3.05 -1.29
N GLU A 436 -9.22 4.20 -1.48
CA GLU A 436 -8.80 4.68 -2.79
C GLU A 436 -7.80 3.75 -3.50
N ILE A 437 -6.79 3.23 -2.78
CA ILE A 437 -5.85 2.22 -3.31
C ILE A 437 -6.62 1.01 -3.82
N TYR A 438 -7.57 0.51 -3.03
CA TYR A 438 -8.34 -0.67 -3.39
C TYR A 438 -9.26 -0.40 -4.59
N LEU A 439 -9.94 0.74 -4.63
CA LEU A 439 -10.79 1.13 -5.77
C LEU A 439 -9.99 1.24 -7.08
N LEU A 440 -8.78 1.82 -7.05
CA LEU A 440 -7.88 1.85 -8.20
C LEU A 440 -7.51 0.44 -8.68
N SER A 441 -7.30 -0.49 -7.75
CA SER A 441 -6.98 -1.88 -8.08
C SER A 441 -8.11 -2.63 -8.79
N LEU A 442 -9.33 -2.10 -8.75
CA LEU A 442 -10.51 -2.65 -9.43
C LEU A 442 -10.74 -2.03 -10.82
N CYS A 443 -9.86 -1.13 -11.28
CA CYS A 443 -9.94 -0.54 -12.62
C CYS A 443 -9.30 -1.44 -13.70
N ASP A 444 -9.85 -1.39 -14.91
CA ASP A 444 -9.39 -2.15 -16.09
C ASP A 444 -8.06 -1.63 -16.64
N LYS A 445 -7.87 -0.31 -16.56
CA LYS A 445 -6.64 0.39 -16.96
C LYS A 445 -6.21 1.30 -15.82
N LEU A 446 -4.90 1.46 -15.65
CA LEU A 446 -4.34 2.25 -14.57
C LEU A 446 -3.29 3.23 -15.11
N VAL A 447 -3.35 4.47 -14.62
CA VAL A 447 -2.33 5.49 -14.77
C VAL A 447 -1.85 5.88 -13.37
N ILE A 448 -0.55 5.79 -13.10
CA ILE A 448 0.04 6.10 -11.79
C ILE A 448 1.10 7.18 -11.87
N SER A 449 1.32 7.90 -10.78
CA SER A 449 2.37 8.92 -10.73
C SER A 449 3.73 8.32 -10.39
N SER A 450 4.77 8.76 -11.12
CA SER A 450 6.17 8.37 -10.88
C SER A 450 6.56 8.40 -9.40
N LYS A 451 7.13 7.30 -8.89
CA LYS A 451 7.58 7.08 -7.50
C LYS A 451 6.49 6.95 -6.46
N SER A 452 5.23 6.87 -6.85
CA SER A 452 4.14 6.75 -5.89
C SER A 452 3.94 5.30 -5.48
N THR A 453 4.37 4.94 -4.28
CA THR A 453 4.08 3.62 -3.69
C THR A 453 2.59 3.37 -3.53
N PHE A 454 1.77 4.41 -3.37
CA PHE A 454 0.30 4.32 -3.45
C PHE A 454 -0.16 3.70 -4.78
N GLY A 455 0.40 4.17 -5.90
CA GLY A 455 0.15 3.61 -7.23
C GLY A 455 0.67 2.19 -7.39
N TYR A 456 1.87 1.89 -6.86
CA TYR A 456 2.41 0.52 -6.91
C TYR A 456 1.55 -0.48 -6.16
N VAL A 457 1.01 -0.11 -4.99
CA VAL A 457 0.11 -1.00 -4.25
C VAL A 457 -1.17 -1.25 -5.05
N ALA A 458 -1.77 -0.21 -5.63
CA ALA A 458 -2.96 -0.35 -6.46
C ALA A 458 -2.72 -1.26 -7.68
N GLN A 459 -1.61 -1.06 -8.39
CA GLN A 459 -1.27 -1.88 -9.56
C GLN A 459 -0.99 -3.34 -9.18
N GLY A 460 -0.28 -3.57 -8.08
CA GLY A 460 0.06 -4.90 -7.60
C GLY A 460 -1.14 -5.66 -7.03
N LEU A 461 -2.10 -4.97 -6.42
CA LEU A 461 -3.38 -5.56 -6.02
C LEU A 461 -4.25 -5.93 -7.24
N GLY A 462 -4.25 -5.06 -8.27
CA GLY A 462 -5.08 -5.23 -9.46
C GLY A 462 -4.50 -6.19 -10.50
N ASP A 463 -3.21 -6.52 -10.40
CA ASP A 463 -2.43 -7.16 -11.47
C ASP A 463 -2.55 -6.41 -12.80
N THR A 464 -2.65 -5.08 -12.72
CA THR A 464 -2.86 -4.20 -13.88
C THR A 464 -1.61 -3.37 -14.10
N ARG A 465 -0.81 -3.74 -15.10
CA ARG A 465 0.39 -2.99 -15.51
C ARG A 465 -0.03 -1.55 -15.88
N ALA A 466 0.53 -0.56 -15.18
CA ALA A 466 0.10 0.82 -15.29
C ALA A 466 0.82 1.58 -16.41
N TRP A 467 0.27 2.73 -16.79
CA TRP A 467 1.02 3.80 -17.45
C TRP A 467 1.56 4.76 -16.38
N ILE A 468 2.87 4.94 -16.33
CA ILE A 468 3.52 5.81 -15.36
C ILE A 468 3.62 7.23 -15.92
N LEU A 469 2.92 8.18 -15.30
CA LEU A 469 3.09 9.60 -15.54
C LEU A 469 4.50 10.02 -15.15
N ARG A 470 5.23 10.58 -16.11
CA ARG A 470 6.59 11.09 -15.85
C ARG A 470 6.56 12.31 -14.94
N ARG A 471 7.66 12.56 -14.26
CA ARG A 471 7.77 13.74 -13.39
C ARG A 471 7.78 15.03 -14.22
N PRO A 472 6.98 16.05 -13.85
CA PRO A 472 7.02 17.35 -14.51
C PRO A 472 8.41 17.98 -14.45
N GLY A 473 8.85 18.55 -15.58
CA GLY A 473 10.14 19.24 -15.70
C GLY A 473 11.35 18.35 -15.98
N HIS A 474 11.16 17.03 -16.13
CA HIS A 474 12.16 16.16 -16.74
C HIS A 474 11.88 16.12 -18.24
N GLY A 475 12.78 16.70 -19.05
CA GLY A 475 12.59 17.08 -20.46
C GLY A 475 12.40 15.94 -21.46
N THR A 476 11.38 15.12 -21.26
CA THR A 476 10.99 14.09 -22.23
C THR A 476 9.67 14.46 -22.89
N ASN A 477 9.57 14.26 -24.20
CA ASN A 477 8.36 14.55 -24.97
C ASN A 477 7.18 13.61 -24.63
N ASP A 478 7.46 12.41 -24.11
CA ASP A 478 6.40 11.46 -23.75
C ASP A 478 5.78 11.76 -22.37
N PRO A 479 4.46 11.96 -22.29
CA PRO A 479 3.79 12.33 -21.04
C PRO A 479 3.76 11.18 -20.02
N CYS A 480 3.79 9.93 -20.49
CA CYS A 480 3.82 8.73 -19.67
C CYS A 480 4.47 7.57 -20.44
N VAL A 481 4.86 6.53 -19.71
CA VAL A 481 5.48 5.31 -20.24
C VAL A 481 4.76 4.09 -19.65
N ARG A 482 4.69 3.00 -20.39
CA ARG A 482 4.15 1.74 -19.85
C ARG A 482 5.13 1.21 -18.81
N ASP A 483 4.67 0.88 -17.60
CA ASP A 483 5.51 0.22 -16.57
C ASP A 483 6.10 -1.09 -17.12
N LEU A 484 7.15 -1.69 -16.57
CA LEU A 484 7.80 -2.91 -17.07
C LEU A 484 7.04 -4.15 -16.61
N SER A 485 6.57 -4.11 -15.36
CA SER A 485 5.86 -5.19 -14.67
C SER A 485 4.89 -4.60 -13.64
N THR A 486 3.99 -5.42 -13.11
CA THR A 486 3.10 -5.04 -12.00
C THR A 486 3.79 -4.95 -10.64
N ASP A 487 5.03 -5.43 -10.54
CA ASP A 487 5.79 -5.43 -9.29
C ASP A 487 6.12 -3.98 -8.85
N PRO A 488 6.22 -3.66 -7.55
CA PRO A 488 6.64 -2.33 -7.12
C PRO A 488 8.11 -2.04 -7.43
N CYS A 489 8.46 -0.75 -7.53
CA CYS A 489 9.86 -0.34 -7.61
C CYS A 489 10.54 -0.32 -6.24
N PHE A 490 11.69 -0.99 -6.10
CA PHE A 490 12.61 -0.75 -5.01
C PHE A 490 13.38 0.54 -5.29
N HIS A 491 13.05 1.63 -4.58
CA HIS A 491 13.62 2.95 -4.90
C HIS A 491 15.10 3.11 -4.56
N TYR A 492 15.57 2.43 -3.52
CA TYR A 492 16.94 2.58 -3.00
C TYR A 492 17.58 1.22 -2.69
N PRO A 493 17.83 0.36 -3.71
CA PRO A 493 18.55 -0.88 -3.52
C PRO A 493 20.03 -0.63 -3.15
N PRO A 494 20.71 -1.62 -2.54
CA PRO A 494 22.16 -1.57 -2.33
C PRO A 494 22.90 -1.59 -3.67
N TYR A 495 23.92 -0.72 -3.85
CA TYR A 495 24.81 -0.70 -5.03
C TYR A 495 26.27 -1.01 -4.68
N ARG A 496 26.54 -1.47 -3.46
CA ARG A 496 27.88 -1.80 -2.99
C ARG A 496 28.02 -3.31 -2.87
N THR A 497 29.18 -3.84 -3.25
CA THR A 497 29.52 -5.24 -3.02
C THR A 497 29.67 -5.52 -1.52
N CYS A 498 29.31 -6.73 -1.11
CA CYS A 498 29.40 -7.18 0.28
C CYS A 498 30.84 -7.30 0.82
N ASN A 499 31.84 -7.13 -0.04
CA ASN A 499 33.27 -7.34 0.26
C ASN A 499 34.00 -6.10 0.83
N ALA A 500 33.29 -5.07 1.31
CA ALA A 500 33.93 -3.85 1.82
C ALA A 500 33.62 -3.60 3.31
N ALA A 501 33.91 -4.58 4.16
CA ALA A 501 34.17 -4.29 5.56
C ALA A 501 35.51 -3.53 5.67
N GLY A 502 35.45 -2.20 5.58
CA GLY A 502 36.57 -1.31 5.92
C GLY A 502 37.48 -0.88 4.76
N ASN A 503 37.16 -1.19 3.50
CA ASN A 503 37.90 -0.63 2.36
C ASN A 503 37.05 0.47 1.70
N ASN A 504 37.52 1.71 1.70
CA ASN A 504 36.86 2.87 1.07
C ASN A 504 36.74 2.75 -0.47
N ASN A 505 37.09 1.59 -1.02
CA ASN A 505 37.12 1.27 -2.44
C ASN A 505 36.01 0.26 -2.79
N SER A 506 34.80 0.43 -2.26
CA SER A 506 33.64 -0.36 -2.70
C SER A 506 33.29 0.05 -4.13
N SER A 507 33.58 -0.81 -5.11
CA SER A 507 33.15 -0.58 -6.49
C SER A 507 31.62 -0.57 -6.56
N TYR A 508 31.08 0.40 -7.29
CA TYR A 508 29.68 0.42 -7.67
C TYR A 508 29.40 -0.78 -8.58
N VAL A 509 28.40 -1.60 -8.23
CA VAL A 509 27.95 -2.70 -9.08
C VAL A 509 26.47 -2.50 -9.38
N ASP A 510 26.16 -2.37 -10.67
CA ASP A 510 24.77 -2.35 -11.11
C ASP A 510 24.24 -3.77 -11.27
N VAL A 511 23.65 -4.29 -10.21
CA VAL A 511 23.12 -5.66 -10.18
C VAL A 511 22.01 -5.88 -11.20
N ALA A 512 21.32 -4.84 -11.65
CA ALA A 512 20.27 -4.95 -12.67
C ALA A 512 20.83 -5.22 -14.09
N GLU A 513 22.12 -4.96 -14.32
CA GLU A 513 22.77 -5.28 -15.60
C GLU A 513 23.20 -6.76 -15.69
N HIS A 514 23.24 -7.49 -14.57
CA HIS A 514 23.83 -8.83 -14.49
C HIS A 514 22.82 -9.97 -14.38
N VAL A 515 21.53 -9.67 -14.13
CA VAL A 515 20.47 -10.68 -14.05
C VAL A 515 19.26 -10.28 -14.88
N SER A 516 18.65 -11.24 -15.57
CA SER A 516 17.56 -10.98 -16.51
C SER A 516 16.23 -10.63 -15.84
N TYR A 517 15.99 -11.16 -14.63
CA TYR A 517 14.75 -10.98 -13.84
C TYR A 517 14.72 -9.68 -13.01
N LEU A 518 15.71 -8.81 -13.18
CA LEU A 518 15.77 -7.51 -12.50
C LEU A 518 16.02 -6.43 -13.55
N LYS A 519 15.25 -5.35 -13.51
CA LYS A 519 15.41 -4.20 -14.40
C LYS A 519 15.32 -2.90 -13.62
N HIS A 520 15.92 -1.85 -14.17
CA HIS A 520 15.73 -0.51 -13.63
C HIS A 520 14.28 -0.04 -13.82
N CYS A 521 13.75 0.62 -12.80
CA CYS A 521 12.45 1.24 -12.86
C CYS A 521 12.46 2.47 -13.76
N GLU A 522 11.36 2.70 -14.45
CA GLU A 522 11.19 3.80 -15.40
C GLU A 522 10.95 5.14 -14.71
N ASP A 523 10.64 5.11 -13.42
CA ASP A 523 10.17 6.27 -12.67
C ASP A 523 11.06 6.66 -11.49
N GLN A 524 12.06 5.84 -11.15
CA GLN A 524 13.08 6.13 -10.14
C GLN A 524 14.46 5.75 -10.64
N ASN A 525 15.27 6.79 -10.89
CA ASN A 525 16.68 6.62 -11.26
C ASN A 525 17.39 5.65 -10.31
N ARG A 526 18.10 4.69 -10.89
CA ARG A 526 18.75 3.54 -10.27
C ARG A 526 17.83 2.54 -9.57
N GLY A 527 16.58 2.88 -9.23
CA GLY A 527 15.65 1.96 -8.60
C GLY A 527 15.49 0.69 -9.44
N VAL A 528 15.19 -0.44 -8.80
CA VAL A 528 15.08 -1.74 -9.48
C VAL A 528 13.76 -2.42 -9.16
N LYS A 529 13.28 -3.26 -10.07
CA LYS A 529 12.08 -4.07 -9.87
C LYS A 529 12.20 -5.42 -10.55
N LEU A 530 11.39 -6.37 -10.09
CA LEU A 530 11.34 -7.71 -10.68
C LEU A 530 10.58 -7.67 -12.01
N VAL A 531 11.10 -8.43 -12.96
CA VAL A 531 10.47 -8.73 -14.25
C VAL A 531 10.54 -10.23 -14.51
N ASP A 532 9.61 -10.75 -15.29
CA ASP A 532 9.64 -12.14 -15.72
C ASP A 532 10.58 -12.26 -16.92
N VAL A 533 11.35 -13.34 -16.94
CA VAL A 533 12.23 -13.66 -18.07
C VAL A 533 11.37 -14.39 -19.07
N HIS A 534 10.90 -13.70 -20.09
CA HIS A 534 10.43 -14.37 -21.29
C HIS A 534 11.68 -14.77 -22.07
N GLU A 535 12.01 -16.07 -22.07
CA GLU A 535 12.87 -16.59 -23.11
C GLU A 535 12.15 -16.32 -24.43
N GLU A 536 12.72 -15.47 -25.29
CA GLU A 536 12.31 -15.39 -26.68
C GLU A 536 12.57 -16.78 -27.28
N LEU A 537 11.49 -17.56 -27.44
CA LEU A 537 11.50 -18.84 -28.13
C LEU A 537 11.68 -18.65 -29.63
#